data_AF-H3G6F5-F1
#
_entry.id   AF-H3G6F5-F1
#
_cell.length_a   1.000
_cell.length_b   1.000
_cell.length_c   1.000
_cell.angle_alpha   90.00
_cell.angle_beta   90.00
_cell.angle_gamma   90.00
#
_symmetry.space_group_name_H-M   'P 1'
#
loop_
_entity.id
_entity.type
_entity.pdbx_description
1 polymer ?
#
loop_
_entity_poly.entity_id
_entity_poly.type
_entity_poly.pdbx_seq_one_letter_code
_entity_poly.pdbx_strand_id
1 'polypeptide(L)'
;PKIIYCYGSDGERYKQLVKGQDDTRQDLVIEQVFDTMNQFLMEEKATRKRKLRLRTYRVIPLSPIAGVLEWVENTIPWGSYLVSRMSKRLSAHERYHPQEWKHAECRQYLKNAPEKLPAFLEIQSNFTPVFHHFFLEKFPDAAVWYHRRLAYVQSTAVTSIVGYILGIGDRHSQNILIHEETGELVHIDFGVVFDQGMALYTPETVPFRLTRDMVDGMGISGVDGVFSRCCEVTLQLLRKKSASVVTILEVFVHDPLYRWTLSPLKALRIQEGGRDGTKSTVASRSSSRSNSSDAISRIGSMFDTQPVDEMHAEPGSTDAAARALIRVKQKLEGYEDPNGSALSIEGQVKQLMSAAQDPHNLCKLFPGWAPWL
;
A
#
# COMPACT_ATOMS: atom_id res chain seq x y z
N PRO A 1 -12.42 -8.28 9.93
CA PRO A 1 -13.10 -7.10 9.32
C PRO A 1 -14.56 -7.46 9.00
N LYS A 2 -15.49 -6.52 9.14
CA LYS A 2 -16.89 -6.69 8.74
C LYS A 2 -17.27 -5.62 7.72
N ILE A 3 -18.02 -6.00 6.69
CA ILE A 3 -18.59 -5.05 5.74
C ILE A 3 -20.01 -4.77 6.18
N ILE A 4 -20.35 -3.49 6.34
CA ILE A 4 -21.70 -3.02 6.66
C ILE A 4 -22.20 -2.10 5.56
N TYR A 5 -23.52 -1.88 5.56
CA TYR A 5 -24.18 -0.94 4.66
C TYR A 5 -25.06 -0.01 5.48
N CYS A 6 -24.93 1.29 5.21
CA CYS A 6 -25.66 2.35 5.87
C CYS A 6 -26.48 3.10 4.81
N TYR A 7 -27.75 3.37 5.08
CA TYR A 7 -28.58 4.21 4.21
C TYR A 7 -28.47 5.65 4.67
N GLY A 8 -28.11 6.56 3.75
CA GLY A 8 -28.08 7.99 4.03
C GLY A 8 -29.48 8.59 4.06
N SER A 9 -29.59 9.83 4.55
CA SER A 9 -30.84 10.60 4.49
C SER A 9 -31.27 10.96 3.06
N ASP A 10 -30.36 10.81 2.09
CA ASP A 10 -30.60 10.88 0.65
C ASP A 10 -31.24 9.61 0.06
N GLY A 11 -31.32 8.52 0.84
CA GLY A 11 -31.81 7.22 0.40
C GLY A 11 -30.73 6.35 -0.26
N GLU A 12 -29.51 6.87 -0.42
CA GLU A 12 -28.41 6.15 -1.05
C GLU A 12 -27.76 5.16 -0.07
N ARG A 13 -27.22 4.07 -0.61
CA ARG A 13 -26.65 2.97 0.18
C ARG A 13 -25.13 3.07 0.19
N TYR A 14 -24.57 3.38 1.35
CA TYR A 14 -23.14 3.54 1.56
C TYR A 14 -22.52 2.27 2.14
N LYS A 15 -21.55 1.69 1.43
CA LYS A 15 -20.78 0.55 1.92
C LYS A 15 -19.65 1.04 2.84
N GLN A 16 -19.42 0.33 3.95
CA GLN A 16 -18.40 0.69 4.93
C GLN A 16 -17.65 -0.55 5.42
N LEU A 17 -16.37 -0.37 5.77
CA LEU A 17 -15.52 -1.41 6.35
C LEU A 17 -15.31 -1.14 7.83
N VAL A 18 -15.77 -2.06 8.68
CA VAL A 18 -15.48 -2.04 10.12
C VAL A 18 -14.24 -2.90 10.37
N LYS A 19 -13.14 -2.23 10.72
CA LYS A 19 -11.91 -2.87 11.21
C LYS A 19 -12.00 -3.01 12.73
N GLY A 20 -11.60 -4.18 13.23
CA GLY A 20 -11.54 -4.47 14.66
C GLY A 20 -10.24 -5.20 14.97
N GLN A 21 -9.76 -5.05 16.20
CA GLN A 21 -8.40 -5.42 16.63
C GLN A 21 -7.29 -4.70 15.85
N ASP A 22 -7.58 -3.51 15.33
CA ASP A 22 -6.67 -2.70 14.55
C ASP A 22 -6.86 -1.21 14.89
N ASP A 23 -5.77 -0.47 14.96
CA ASP A 23 -5.77 0.94 15.33
C ASP A 23 -5.78 1.82 14.08
N THR A 24 -6.95 2.33 13.72
CA THR A 24 -7.15 3.09 12.48
C THR A 24 -6.74 4.55 12.58
N ARG A 25 -6.15 4.99 13.71
CA ARG A 25 -5.65 6.37 13.87
C ARG A 25 -4.49 6.66 12.91
N GLN A 26 -3.65 5.66 12.64
CA GLN A 26 -2.57 5.78 11.65
C GLN A 26 -3.13 6.08 10.26
N ASP A 27 -4.14 5.34 9.82
CA ASP A 27 -4.83 5.62 8.55
C ASP A 27 -5.43 7.02 8.51
N LEU A 28 -6.12 7.45 9.58
CA LEU A 28 -6.71 8.80 9.64
C LEU A 28 -5.64 9.89 9.47
N VAL A 29 -4.51 9.76 10.16
CA VAL A 29 -3.41 10.74 10.10
C VAL A 29 -2.87 10.86 8.68
N ILE A 30 -2.63 9.74 8.01
CA ILE A 30 -2.12 9.73 6.63
C ILE A 30 -3.15 10.31 5.66
N GLU A 31 -4.43 9.99 5.82
CA GLU A 31 -5.50 10.57 5.02
C GLU A 31 -5.61 12.10 5.19
N GLN A 32 -5.40 12.63 6.40
CA GLN A 32 -5.35 14.08 6.65
C GLN A 32 -4.13 14.75 5.98
N VAL A 33 -2.97 14.08 6.02
CA VAL A 33 -1.78 14.54 5.29
C VAL A 33 -2.07 14.56 3.79
N PHE A 34 -2.72 13.54 3.25
CA PHE A 34 -3.10 13.47 1.83
C PHE A 34 -4.09 14.57 1.44
N ASP A 35 -5.10 14.84 2.28
CA ASP A 35 -6.05 15.95 2.06
C ASP A 35 -5.30 17.30 2.00
N THR A 36 -4.29 17.51 2.85
CA THR A 36 -3.47 18.73 2.83
C THR A 36 -2.54 18.79 1.61
N MET A 37 -1.92 17.67 1.22
CA MET A 37 -1.11 17.59 0.01
C MET A 37 -1.94 17.83 -1.26
N ASN A 38 -3.21 17.39 -1.27
CA ASN A 38 -4.16 17.71 -2.35
C ASN A 38 -4.39 19.21 -2.48
N GLN A 39 -4.46 19.96 -1.37
CA GLN A 39 -4.54 21.42 -1.42
C GLN A 39 -3.30 22.03 -2.10
N PHE A 40 -2.10 21.57 -1.73
CA PHE A 40 -0.86 22.02 -2.39
C PHE A 40 -0.82 21.69 -3.88
N LEU A 41 -1.25 20.49 -4.26
CA LEU A 41 -1.34 20.06 -5.66
C LEU A 41 -2.33 20.89 -6.47
N MET A 42 -3.42 21.36 -5.85
CA MET A 42 -4.40 22.23 -6.51
C MET A 42 -3.92 23.68 -6.64
N GLU A 43 -3.17 24.21 -5.67
CA GLU A 43 -2.61 25.57 -5.69
C GLU A 43 -1.56 25.74 -6.80
N GLU A 44 -0.67 24.76 -6.94
CA GLU A 44 0.47 24.84 -7.86
C GLU A 44 0.04 24.64 -9.33
N LYS A 45 0.49 25.54 -10.22
CA LYS A 45 0.01 25.60 -11.61
C LYS A 45 0.44 24.36 -12.40
N ALA A 46 1.65 23.88 -12.17
CA ALA A 46 2.22 22.75 -12.88
C ALA A 46 1.49 21.42 -12.59
N THR A 47 1.08 21.22 -11.34
CA THR A 47 0.34 20.04 -10.86
C THR A 47 -1.13 20.14 -11.22
N ARG A 48 -1.78 21.31 -11.04
CA ARG A 48 -3.17 21.55 -11.41
C ARG A 48 -3.44 21.34 -12.90
N LYS A 49 -2.55 21.82 -13.78
CA LYS A 49 -2.67 21.62 -15.23
C LYS A 49 -2.71 20.13 -15.61
N ARG A 50 -2.05 19.27 -14.82
CA ARG A 50 -2.00 17.82 -15.00
C ARG A 50 -3.08 17.07 -14.22
N LYS A 51 -3.91 17.77 -13.43
CA LYS A 51 -4.92 17.17 -12.55
C LYS A 51 -4.33 16.15 -11.56
N LEU A 52 -3.10 16.40 -11.10
CA LEU A 52 -2.46 15.54 -10.09
C LEU A 52 -3.21 15.65 -8.77
N ARG A 53 -3.57 14.50 -8.19
CA ARG A 53 -4.23 14.38 -6.90
C ARG A 53 -3.94 13.02 -6.28
N LEU A 54 -4.00 12.97 -4.95
CA LEU A 54 -4.10 11.75 -4.17
C LEU A 54 -5.58 11.39 -4.00
N ARG A 55 -5.93 10.12 -4.22
CA ARG A 55 -7.26 9.62 -3.85
C ARG A 55 -7.29 9.37 -2.35
N THR A 56 -8.21 10.04 -1.66
CA THR A 56 -8.44 9.90 -0.22
C THR A 56 -9.77 9.20 0.05
N TYR A 57 -9.90 8.67 1.26
CA TYR A 57 -11.12 8.04 1.77
C TYR A 57 -11.32 8.40 3.25
N ARG A 58 -12.56 8.32 3.74
CA ARG A 58 -12.87 8.69 5.12
C ARG A 58 -12.53 7.57 6.10
N VAL A 59 -11.85 7.93 7.19
CA VAL A 59 -11.53 7.05 8.32
C VAL A 59 -12.10 7.67 9.58
N ILE A 60 -12.83 6.88 10.36
CA ILE A 60 -13.42 7.28 11.63
C ILE A 60 -12.98 6.27 12.68
N PRO A 61 -11.91 6.56 13.46
CA PRO A 61 -11.55 5.76 14.61
C PRO A 61 -12.68 5.79 15.65
N LEU A 62 -13.07 4.63 16.16
CA LEU A 62 -14.10 4.51 17.20
C LEU A 62 -13.47 4.22 18.57
N SER A 63 -12.36 3.47 18.59
CA SER A 63 -11.58 3.16 19.78
C SER A 63 -10.14 2.83 19.37
N PRO A 64 -9.19 2.66 20.32
CA PRO A 64 -7.82 2.26 20.00
C PRO A 64 -7.66 0.91 19.28
N ILE A 65 -8.73 0.12 19.18
CA ILE A 65 -8.73 -1.21 18.55
C ILE A 65 -9.84 -1.37 17.49
N ALA A 66 -10.56 -0.30 17.16
CA ALA A 66 -11.64 -0.37 16.19
C ALA A 66 -11.87 0.96 15.47
N GLY A 67 -12.23 0.87 14.21
CA GLY A 67 -12.57 2.02 13.39
C GLY A 67 -13.41 1.64 12.18
N VAL A 68 -14.02 2.65 11.58
CA VAL A 68 -14.83 2.53 10.37
C VAL A 68 -14.12 3.26 9.24
N LEU A 69 -13.97 2.58 8.11
CA LEU A 69 -13.39 3.12 6.89
C LEU A 69 -14.48 3.18 5.83
N GLU A 70 -14.47 4.24 5.04
CA GLU A 70 -15.22 4.34 3.81
C GLU A 70 -14.82 3.20 2.86
N TRP A 71 -15.81 2.57 2.25
CA TRP A 71 -15.55 1.67 1.15
C TRP A 71 -15.46 2.48 -0.14
N VAL A 72 -14.27 2.51 -0.76
CA VAL A 72 -14.11 3.17 -2.06
C VAL A 72 -14.80 2.33 -3.14
N GLU A 73 -15.94 2.82 -3.63
CA GLU A 73 -16.73 2.11 -4.63
C GLU A 73 -16.02 2.00 -5.98
N ASN A 74 -16.45 1.04 -6.79
CA ASN A 74 -15.89 0.78 -8.12
C ASN A 74 -14.36 0.56 -8.12
N THR A 75 -13.83 0.02 -7.01
CA THR A 75 -12.42 -0.38 -6.89
C THR A 75 -12.29 -1.88 -6.70
N ILE A 76 -11.18 -2.41 -7.22
CA ILE A 76 -10.72 -3.78 -6.96
C ILE A 76 -9.26 -3.74 -6.53
N PRO A 77 -8.80 -4.65 -5.64
CA PRO A 77 -7.37 -4.80 -5.40
C PRO A 77 -6.65 -5.07 -6.71
N TRP A 78 -5.58 -4.35 -6.99
CA TRP A 78 -4.84 -4.45 -8.24
C TRP A 78 -4.34 -5.88 -8.51
N GLY A 79 -3.84 -6.55 -7.47
CA GLY A 79 -3.46 -7.96 -7.53
C GLY A 79 -4.61 -8.92 -7.80
N SER A 80 -5.86 -8.54 -7.51
CA SER A 80 -7.03 -9.38 -7.78
C SER A 80 -7.33 -9.50 -9.28
N TYR A 81 -6.94 -8.52 -10.10
CA TYR A 81 -7.01 -8.63 -11.56
C TYR A 81 -5.89 -9.53 -12.09
N LEU A 82 -4.67 -9.34 -11.59
CA LEU A 82 -3.46 -10.01 -12.07
C LEU A 82 -3.41 -11.49 -11.71
N VAL A 83 -3.71 -11.84 -10.46
CA VAL A 83 -3.45 -13.17 -9.87
C VAL A 83 -4.62 -13.71 -9.05
N SER A 84 -5.85 -13.33 -9.41
CA SER A 84 -7.06 -13.65 -8.66
C SER A 84 -7.13 -15.12 -8.21
N ARG A 85 -7.44 -15.33 -6.92
CA ARG A 85 -7.76 -16.66 -6.35
C ARG A 85 -9.24 -16.81 -6.00
N MET A 86 -10.02 -15.72 -6.07
CA MET A 86 -11.37 -15.65 -5.49
C MET A 86 -12.50 -15.81 -6.51
N SER A 87 -12.19 -15.74 -7.81
CA SER A 87 -13.18 -15.92 -8.87
C SER A 87 -13.01 -17.27 -9.54
N LYS A 88 -14.10 -17.87 -10.02
CA LYS A 88 -14.04 -19.00 -10.97
C LYS A 88 -13.39 -18.62 -12.31
N ARG A 89 -13.12 -17.34 -12.53
CA ARG A 89 -12.45 -16.80 -13.71
C ARG A 89 -10.93 -16.89 -13.53
N LEU A 90 -10.26 -17.29 -14.61
CA LEU A 90 -8.81 -17.26 -14.73
C LEU A 90 -8.28 -15.84 -14.51
N SER A 91 -7.12 -15.75 -13.86
CA SER A 91 -6.40 -14.49 -13.66
C SER A 91 -5.88 -13.92 -14.98
N ALA A 92 -5.51 -12.63 -15.03
CA ALA A 92 -4.98 -12.04 -16.27
C ALA A 92 -3.74 -12.78 -16.78
N HIS A 93 -2.80 -13.10 -15.89
CA HIS A 93 -1.61 -13.88 -16.23
C HIS A 93 -1.95 -15.26 -16.82
N GLU A 94 -2.91 -15.98 -16.24
CA GLU A 94 -3.36 -17.28 -16.76
C GLU A 94 -4.13 -17.19 -18.09
N ARG A 95 -4.81 -16.06 -18.36
CA ARG A 95 -5.55 -15.85 -19.62
C ARG A 95 -4.62 -15.54 -20.79
N TYR A 96 -3.65 -14.66 -20.57
CA TYR A 96 -2.76 -14.17 -21.62
C TYR A 96 -1.50 -15.01 -21.80
N HIS A 97 -1.00 -15.64 -20.72
CA HIS A 97 0.19 -16.51 -20.75
C HIS A 97 -0.05 -17.84 -20.02
N PRO A 98 -0.91 -18.73 -20.56
CA PRO A 98 -1.30 -19.97 -19.88
C PRO A 98 -0.16 -21.01 -19.71
N GLN A 99 0.92 -20.87 -20.48
CA GLN A 99 2.08 -21.79 -20.45
C GLN A 99 3.21 -21.31 -19.53
N GLU A 100 3.10 -20.09 -19.01
CA GLU A 100 4.10 -19.49 -18.12
C GLU A 100 3.88 -19.91 -16.66
N TRP A 101 4.82 -19.56 -15.79
CA TRP A 101 4.75 -19.93 -14.37
C TRP A 101 3.57 -19.26 -13.70
N LYS A 102 2.93 -19.98 -12.77
CA LYS A 102 1.83 -19.44 -11.98
C LYS A 102 2.35 -18.62 -10.81
N HIS A 103 1.55 -17.64 -10.38
CA HIS A 103 1.88 -16.81 -9.21
C HIS A 103 2.26 -17.61 -7.95
N ALA A 104 1.60 -18.75 -7.72
CA ALA A 104 1.90 -19.62 -6.58
C ALA A 104 3.26 -20.33 -6.73
N GLU A 105 3.62 -20.73 -7.95
CA GLU A 105 4.90 -21.38 -8.27
C GLU A 105 6.04 -20.38 -8.12
N CYS A 106 5.92 -19.17 -8.67
CA CYS A 106 6.90 -18.09 -8.48
C CYS A 106 7.15 -17.80 -6.99
N ARG A 107 6.08 -17.75 -6.19
CA ARG A 107 6.16 -17.52 -4.74
C ARG A 107 6.95 -18.62 -4.03
N GLN A 108 6.63 -19.88 -4.33
CA GLN A 108 7.29 -21.02 -3.70
C GLN A 108 8.76 -21.13 -4.15
N TYR A 109 9.03 -20.88 -5.44
CA TYR A 109 10.36 -20.87 -6.00
C TYR A 109 11.25 -19.83 -5.33
N LEU A 110 10.82 -18.57 -5.29
CA LEU A 110 11.58 -17.49 -4.65
C LEU A 110 11.76 -17.74 -3.15
N LYS A 111 10.74 -18.28 -2.46
CA LYS A 111 10.81 -18.59 -1.03
C LYS A 111 11.90 -19.63 -0.73
N ASN A 112 11.94 -20.71 -1.51
CA ASN A 112 12.84 -21.84 -1.29
C ASN A 112 14.23 -21.67 -1.91
N ALA A 113 14.41 -20.69 -2.79
CA ALA A 113 15.68 -20.45 -3.46
C ALA A 113 16.82 -20.14 -2.46
N PRO A 114 17.99 -20.81 -2.60
CA PRO A 114 19.17 -20.54 -1.78
C PRO A 114 19.74 -19.15 -2.10
N GLU A 115 19.82 -18.80 -3.39
CA GLU A 115 20.19 -17.48 -3.88
C GLU A 115 18.97 -16.79 -4.51
N LYS A 116 18.62 -15.61 -3.99
CA LYS A 116 17.39 -14.92 -4.40
C LYS A 116 17.48 -14.29 -5.78
N LEU A 117 18.65 -13.73 -6.15
CA LEU A 117 18.79 -12.99 -7.40
C LEU A 117 18.67 -13.89 -8.65
N PRO A 118 19.39 -15.02 -8.79
CA PRO A 118 19.23 -15.90 -9.94
C PRO A 118 17.79 -16.43 -10.06
N ALA A 119 17.20 -16.85 -8.93
CA ALA A 119 15.82 -17.34 -8.91
C ALA A 119 14.81 -16.27 -9.35
N PHE A 120 15.04 -15.01 -8.96
CA PHE A 120 14.18 -13.91 -9.38
C PHE A 120 14.31 -13.59 -10.88
N LEU A 121 15.52 -13.60 -11.43
CA LEU A 121 15.75 -13.40 -12.87
C LEU A 121 15.12 -14.53 -13.72
N GLU A 122 15.16 -15.76 -13.21
CA GLU A 122 14.50 -16.91 -13.84
C GLU A 122 12.98 -16.77 -13.81
N ILE A 123 12.41 -16.32 -12.68
CA ILE A 123 10.98 -15.98 -12.61
C ILE A 123 10.65 -14.89 -13.64
N GLN A 124 11.44 -13.82 -13.74
CA GLN A 124 11.19 -12.73 -14.68
C GLN A 124 11.20 -13.19 -16.15
N SER A 125 12.00 -14.20 -16.46
CA SER A 125 12.09 -14.79 -17.80
C SER A 125 10.90 -15.70 -18.14
N ASN A 126 10.19 -16.23 -17.12
CA ASN A 126 9.06 -17.15 -17.26
C ASN A 126 7.73 -16.54 -16.76
N PHE A 127 7.69 -15.22 -16.59
CA PHE A 127 6.54 -14.48 -16.08
C PHE A 127 6.49 -13.09 -16.73
N THR A 128 5.67 -12.95 -17.76
CA THR A 128 5.53 -11.75 -18.59
C THR A 128 4.46 -10.82 -18.01
N PRO A 129 4.71 -9.50 -17.89
CA PRO A 129 3.71 -8.57 -17.36
C PRO A 129 2.52 -8.43 -18.33
N VAL A 130 1.31 -8.26 -17.77
CA VAL A 130 0.03 -8.28 -18.52
C VAL A 130 -0.93 -7.15 -18.13
N PHE A 131 -0.50 -6.24 -17.26
CA PHE A 131 -1.41 -5.27 -16.67
C PHE A 131 -1.97 -4.26 -17.67
N HIS A 132 -1.27 -3.97 -18.78
CA HIS A 132 -1.79 -3.12 -19.85
C HIS A 132 -3.13 -3.62 -20.41
N HIS A 133 -3.38 -4.94 -20.39
CA HIS A 133 -4.66 -5.53 -20.81
C HIS A 133 -5.84 -5.05 -19.96
N PHE A 134 -5.62 -4.64 -18.70
CA PHE A 134 -6.69 -4.08 -17.86
C PHE A 134 -7.39 -2.92 -18.57
N PHE A 135 -6.59 -2.00 -19.14
CA PHE A 135 -7.13 -0.82 -19.82
C PHE A 135 -7.80 -1.19 -21.14
N LEU A 136 -7.25 -2.16 -21.87
CA LEU A 136 -7.81 -2.61 -23.16
C LEU A 136 -9.17 -3.32 -22.98
N GLU A 137 -9.30 -4.12 -21.92
CA GLU A 137 -10.55 -4.82 -21.60
C GLU A 137 -11.63 -3.88 -21.05
N LYS A 138 -11.23 -2.95 -20.17
CA LYS A 138 -12.17 -2.04 -19.48
C LYS A 138 -12.60 -0.85 -20.31
N PHE A 139 -11.73 -0.36 -21.19
CA PHE A 139 -11.97 0.86 -21.97
C PHE A 139 -11.73 0.61 -23.46
N PRO A 140 -12.72 0.05 -24.19
CA PRO A 140 -12.59 -0.21 -25.63
C PRO A 140 -12.48 1.06 -26.49
N ASP A 141 -13.05 2.17 -26.02
CA ASP A 141 -12.92 3.46 -26.71
C ASP A 141 -11.52 4.05 -26.51
N ALA A 142 -10.84 4.37 -27.62
CA ALA A 142 -9.45 4.80 -27.61
C ALA A 142 -9.23 6.14 -26.86
N ALA A 143 -10.18 7.07 -26.95
CA ALA A 143 -10.06 8.34 -26.24
C ALA A 143 -10.23 8.11 -24.73
N VAL A 144 -11.22 7.34 -24.30
CA VAL A 144 -11.41 6.99 -22.89
C VAL A 144 -10.20 6.22 -22.38
N TRP A 145 -9.75 5.17 -23.08
CA TRP A 145 -8.57 4.39 -22.77
C TRP A 145 -7.34 5.27 -22.50
N TYR A 146 -7.06 6.23 -23.39
CA TYR A 146 -5.93 7.12 -23.25
C TYR A 146 -6.02 7.95 -21.97
N HIS A 147 -7.18 8.53 -21.69
CA HIS A 147 -7.39 9.35 -20.48
C HIS A 147 -7.33 8.53 -19.19
N ARG A 148 -7.83 7.29 -19.19
CA ARG A 148 -7.81 6.39 -18.03
C ARG A 148 -6.40 5.87 -17.73
N ARG A 149 -5.65 5.49 -18.77
CA ARG A 149 -4.24 5.16 -18.63
C ARG A 149 -3.41 6.36 -18.18
N LEU A 150 -3.70 7.56 -18.69
CA LEU A 150 -3.04 8.78 -18.22
C LEU A 150 -3.29 9.03 -16.72
N ALA A 151 -4.54 8.87 -16.26
CA ALA A 151 -4.90 9.00 -14.86
C ALA A 151 -4.22 7.95 -13.96
N TYR A 152 -4.09 6.71 -14.45
CA TYR A 152 -3.29 5.66 -13.80
C TYR A 152 -1.84 6.09 -13.60
N VAL A 153 -1.16 6.52 -14.66
CA VAL A 153 0.26 6.92 -14.59
C VAL A 153 0.45 8.12 -13.65
N GLN A 154 -0.46 9.10 -13.73
CA GLN A 154 -0.43 10.29 -12.89
C GLN A 154 -0.64 9.97 -11.41
N SER A 155 -1.67 9.19 -11.07
CA SER A 155 -1.93 8.77 -9.69
C SER A 155 -0.78 7.94 -9.13
N THR A 156 -0.24 6.99 -9.91
CA THR A 156 0.93 6.19 -9.51
C THR A 156 2.14 7.07 -9.21
N ALA A 157 2.46 8.04 -10.08
CA ALA A 157 3.59 8.94 -9.86
C ALA A 157 3.46 9.77 -8.57
N VAL A 158 2.25 10.32 -8.33
CA VAL A 158 1.99 11.14 -7.14
C VAL A 158 2.07 10.29 -5.87
N THR A 159 1.43 9.10 -5.85
CA THR A 159 1.46 8.22 -4.69
C THR A 159 2.85 7.62 -4.44
N SER A 160 3.65 7.35 -5.48
CA SER A 160 5.06 6.92 -5.33
C SER A 160 5.91 7.96 -4.62
N ILE A 161 5.86 9.23 -5.06
CA ILE A 161 6.68 10.29 -4.46
C ILE A 161 6.20 10.64 -3.06
N VAL A 162 4.89 10.78 -2.86
CA VAL A 162 4.32 11.05 -1.54
C VAL A 162 4.60 9.90 -0.57
N GLY A 163 4.41 8.66 -1.03
CA GLY A 163 4.71 7.45 -0.27
C GLY A 163 6.18 7.35 0.11
N TYR A 164 7.09 7.71 -0.79
CA TYR A 164 8.52 7.79 -0.49
C TYR A 164 8.83 8.83 0.61
N ILE A 165 8.31 10.06 0.47
CA ILE A 165 8.55 11.13 1.46
C ILE A 165 8.04 10.71 2.83
N LEU A 166 6.83 10.15 2.92
CA LEU A 166 6.23 9.70 4.17
C LEU A 166 6.75 8.33 4.65
N GLY A 167 7.52 7.61 3.83
CA GLY A 167 8.03 6.28 4.15
C GLY A 167 6.94 5.22 4.29
N ILE A 168 5.92 5.25 3.43
CA ILE A 168 4.80 4.28 3.44
C ILE A 168 5.29 2.92 2.94
N GLY A 169 5.32 1.93 3.82
CA GLY A 169 5.71 0.54 3.54
C GLY A 169 4.50 -0.40 3.37
N ASP A 170 4.73 -1.70 3.29
CA ASP A 170 3.72 -2.76 3.14
C ASP A 170 2.80 -2.57 1.93
N ARG A 171 3.38 -2.09 0.82
CA ARG A 171 2.66 -1.83 -0.45
C ARG A 171 2.56 -3.09 -1.32
N HIS A 172 2.03 -4.17 -0.76
CA HIS A 172 1.75 -5.40 -1.52
C HIS A 172 0.52 -5.23 -2.43
N SER A 173 0.31 -6.17 -3.36
CA SER A 173 -0.70 -6.09 -4.43
C SER A 173 -2.17 -6.04 -3.99
N GLN A 174 -2.45 -6.19 -2.68
CA GLN A 174 -3.79 -6.09 -2.11
C GLN A 174 -4.05 -4.75 -1.41
N ASN A 175 -3.00 -4.00 -1.05
CA ASN A 175 -3.10 -2.67 -0.43
C ASN A 175 -3.10 -1.54 -1.48
N ILE A 176 -3.00 -1.91 -2.76
CA ILE A 176 -3.13 -1.01 -3.90
C ILE A 176 -4.39 -1.43 -4.64
N LEU A 177 -5.37 -0.55 -4.70
CA LEU A 177 -6.60 -0.74 -5.45
C LEU A 177 -6.51 0.03 -6.77
N ILE A 178 -7.20 -0.46 -7.79
CA ILE A 178 -7.47 0.31 -9.01
C ILE A 178 -8.95 0.61 -9.12
N HIS A 179 -9.28 1.86 -9.41
CA HIS A 179 -10.65 2.29 -9.68
C HIS A 179 -11.04 1.93 -11.11
N GLU A 180 -12.02 1.05 -11.27
CA GLU A 180 -12.40 0.44 -12.54
C GLU A 180 -12.98 1.43 -13.55
N GLU A 181 -13.61 2.51 -13.08
CA GLU A 181 -14.16 3.54 -13.97
C GLU A 181 -13.18 4.67 -14.29
N THR A 182 -12.26 5.02 -13.39
CA THR A 182 -11.38 6.20 -13.54
C THR A 182 -9.93 5.84 -13.88
N GLY A 183 -9.51 4.60 -13.64
CA GLY A 183 -8.14 4.13 -13.85
C GLY A 183 -7.14 4.61 -12.79
N GLU A 184 -7.55 5.43 -11.82
CA GLU A 184 -6.67 5.92 -10.77
C GLU A 184 -6.36 4.83 -9.74
N LEU A 185 -5.14 4.84 -9.20
CA LEU A 185 -4.77 4.01 -8.06
C LEU A 185 -5.24 4.63 -6.75
N VAL A 186 -5.66 3.76 -5.83
CA VAL A 186 -6.04 4.11 -4.46
C VAL A 186 -5.22 3.22 -3.53
N HIS A 187 -4.39 3.83 -2.68
CA HIS A 187 -3.63 3.11 -1.67
C HIS A 187 -4.50 3.02 -0.42
N ILE A 188 -4.49 1.87 0.23
CA ILE A 188 -5.20 1.64 1.49
C ILE A 188 -4.26 1.05 2.53
N ASP A 189 -4.73 0.99 3.77
CA ASP A 189 -4.05 0.37 4.90
C ASP A 189 -2.68 1.00 5.18
N PHE A 190 -2.64 2.07 5.98
CA PHE A 190 -1.40 2.78 6.28
C PHE A 190 -0.76 2.35 7.61
N GLY A 191 -0.86 1.06 7.92
CA GLY A 191 -0.33 0.50 9.17
C GLY A 191 1.21 0.48 9.28
N VAL A 192 1.93 0.74 8.19
CA VAL A 192 3.41 0.80 8.13
C VAL A 192 3.81 2.08 7.42
N VAL A 193 4.33 3.05 8.17
CA VAL A 193 4.74 4.37 7.67
C VAL A 193 6.04 4.83 8.32
N PHE A 194 6.62 5.95 7.86
CA PHE A 194 7.87 6.50 8.36
C PHE A 194 9.03 5.51 8.34
N ASP A 195 9.16 4.76 7.23
CA ASP A 195 10.21 3.77 6.99
C ASP A 195 10.19 2.57 7.97
N GLN A 196 9.09 2.36 8.70
CA GLN A 196 8.90 1.18 9.56
C GLN A 196 9.00 -0.16 8.80
N GLY A 197 8.82 -0.16 7.47
CA GLY A 197 9.03 -1.33 6.61
C GLY A 197 10.48 -1.87 6.66
N MET A 198 11.46 -1.03 7.02
CA MET A 198 12.84 -1.45 7.24
C MET A 198 13.03 -2.27 8.52
N ALA A 199 12.09 -2.16 9.48
CA ALA A 199 12.12 -2.87 10.75
C ALA A 199 11.37 -4.22 10.73
N LEU A 200 10.83 -4.63 9.57
CA LEU A 200 10.24 -5.95 9.38
C LEU A 200 11.32 -7.04 9.36
N TYR A 201 10.95 -8.31 9.62
CA TYR A 201 11.92 -9.43 9.58
C TYR A 201 12.55 -9.60 8.20
N THR A 202 11.76 -9.40 7.15
CA THR A 202 12.27 -9.18 5.79
C THR A 202 12.09 -7.69 5.47
N PRO A 203 13.14 -6.86 5.56
CA PRO A 203 13.05 -5.43 5.30
C PRO A 203 12.58 -5.11 3.87
N GLU A 204 11.81 -4.04 3.72
CA GLU A 204 11.44 -3.52 2.40
C GLU A 204 12.56 -2.68 1.80
N THR A 205 13.20 -3.22 0.78
CA THR A 205 14.41 -2.68 0.13
C THR A 205 14.12 -1.69 -1.01
N VAL A 206 12.86 -1.32 -1.23
CA VAL A 206 12.42 -0.44 -2.32
C VAL A 206 11.70 0.80 -1.78
N PRO A 207 11.85 1.98 -2.40
CA PRO A 207 11.22 3.21 -1.91
C PRO A 207 9.71 3.25 -2.12
N PHE A 208 9.21 2.51 -3.11
CA PHE A 208 7.79 2.32 -3.41
C PHE A 208 7.64 1.15 -4.40
N ARG A 209 6.41 0.67 -4.59
CA ARG A 209 6.12 -0.35 -5.60
C ARG A 209 6.21 0.25 -7.01
N LEU A 210 7.15 -0.24 -7.82
CA LEU A 210 7.29 0.06 -9.25
C LEU A 210 7.75 -1.20 -10.00
N THR A 211 6.98 -2.27 -9.85
CA THR A 211 7.27 -3.59 -10.42
C THR A 211 6.90 -3.67 -11.91
N ARG A 212 7.18 -4.79 -12.58
CA ARG A 212 7.05 -4.92 -14.04
C ARG A 212 5.60 -4.77 -14.51
N ASP A 213 4.64 -5.35 -13.79
CA ASP A 213 3.22 -5.15 -14.11
C ASP A 213 2.80 -3.68 -13.90
N MET A 214 3.34 -2.97 -12.91
CA MET A 214 3.01 -1.55 -12.72
C MET A 214 3.53 -0.69 -13.87
N VAL A 215 4.75 -0.96 -14.34
CA VAL A 215 5.37 -0.27 -15.47
C VAL A 215 4.65 -0.61 -16.79
N ASP A 216 4.28 -1.87 -16.99
CA ASP A 216 3.53 -2.32 -18.17
C ASP A 216 2.19 -1.58 -18.34
N GLY A 217 1.47 -1.34 -17.24
CA GLY A 217 0.25 -0.53 -17.26
C GLY A 217 0.44 0.92 -17.73
N MET A 218 1.67 1.45 -17.72
CA MET A 218 1.98 2.80 -18.22
C MET A 218 2.01 2.85 -19.76
N GLY A 219 2.14 1.68 -20.40
CA GLY A 219 2.27 1.53 -21.85
C GLY A 219 3.73 1.61 -22.32
N ILE A 220 3.91 1.83 -23.63
CA ILE A 220 5.21 1.69 -24.29
C ILE A 220 6.31 2.65 -23.79
N SER A 221 5.94 3.83 -23.30
CA SER A 221 6.91 4.77 -22.72
C SER A 221 7.41 4.30 -21.35
N GLY A 222 6.75 3.33 -20.72
CA GLY A 222 7.06 2.87 -19.38
C GLY A 222 7.18 4.04 -18.40
N VAL A 223 8.30 4.06 -17.70
CA VAL A 223 8.62 5.10 -16.71
C VAL A 223 9.20 6.38 -17.34
N ASP A 224 9.79 6.26 -18.53
CA ASP A 224 10.45 7.32 -19.28
C ASP A 224 9.41 8.15 -20.04
N GLY A 225 8.78 9.08 -19.33
CA GLY A 225 7.79 9.97 -19.92
C GLY A 225 6.89 10.61 -18.87
N VAL A 226 5.60 10.33 -18.96
CA VAL A 226 4.60 10.95 -18.07
C VAL A 226 4.89 10.62 -16.60
N PHE A 227 5.28 9.38 -16.29
CA PHE A 227 5.58 8.96 -14.92
C PHE A 227 6.72 9.78 -14.33
N SER A 228 7.92 9.71 -14.92
CA SER A 228 9.09 10.48 -14.47
C SER A 228 8.78 11.98 -14.34
N ARG A 229 8.12 12.58 -15.34
CA ARG A 229 7.80 14.01 -15.29
C ARG A 229 6.80 14.36 -14.19
N CYS A 230 5.83 13.49 -13.90
CA CYS A 230 4.89 13.71 -12.79
C CYS A 230 5.59 13.53 -11.44
N CYS A 231 6.53 12.59 -11.34
CA CYS A 231 7.37 12.42 -10.15
C CYS A 231 8.19 13.68 -9.86
N GLU A 232 8.91 14.22 -10.87
CA GLU A 232 9.69 15.46 -10.74
C GLU A 232 8.83 16.65 -10.29
N VAL A 233 7.69 16.87 -10.94
CA VAL A 233 6.79 17.99 -10.61
C VAL A 233 6.21 17.84 -9.19
N THR A 234 5.87 16.62 -8.79
CA THR A 234 5.36 16.33 -7.44
C THR A 234 6.44 16.57 -6.39
N LEU A 235 7.65 16.03 -6.61
CA LEU A 235 8.77 16.21 -5.69
C LEU A 235 9.18 17.69 -5.59
N GLN A 236 9.22 18.41 -6.72
CA GLN A 236 9.49 19.84 -6.74
C GLN A 236 8.50 20.63 -5.86
N LEU A 237 7.21 20.30 -5.94
CA LEU A 237 6.19 20.91 -5.09
C LEU A 237 6.44 20.59 -3.60
N LEU A 238 6.69 19.33 -3.27
CA LEU A 238 6.93 18.92 -1.88
C LEU A 238 8.18 19.58 -1.30
N ARG A 239 9.27 19.71 -2.08
CA ARG A 239 10.47 20.46 -1.66
C ARG A 239 10.17 21.95 -1.47
N LYS A 240 9.38 22.57 -2.37
CA LYS A 240 8.97 23.98 -2.27
C LYS A 240 8.09 24.26 -1.04
N LYS A 241 7.25 23.30 -0.65
CA LYS A 241 6.34 23.38 0.50
C LYS A 241 6.88 22.59 1.72
N SER A 242 8.19 22.34 1.77
CA SER A 242 8.82 21.45 2.77
C SER A 242 8.52 21.88 4.20
N ALA A 243 8.61 23.19 4.50
CA ALA A 243 8.28 23.74 5.81
C ALA A 243 6.84 23.39 6.22
N SER A 244 5.86 23.56 5.33
CA SER A 244 4.47 23.23 5.61
C SER A 244 4.26 21.73 5.80
N VAL A 245 4.87 20.88 4.95
CA VAL A 245 4.80 19.42 5.07
C VAL A 245 5.38 18.97 6.42
N VAL A 246 6.53 19.51 6.80
CA VAL A 246 7.19 19.24 8.07
C VAL A 246 6.31 19.66 9.25
N THR A 247 5.75 20.87 9.24
CA THR A 247 4.90 21.37 10.33
C THR A 247 3.66 20.48 10.54
N ILE A 248 3.05 20.00 9.46
CA ILE A 248 1.92 19.06 9.54
C ILE A 248 2.36 17.76 10.24
N LEU A 249 3.54 17.25 9.89
CA LEU A 249 4.07 16.02 10.49
C LEU A 249 4.54 16.20 11.95
N GLU A 250 5.04 17.39 12.29
CA GLU A 250 5.43 17.75 13.66
C GLU A 250 4.25 17.68 14.64
N VAL A 251 3.04 18.06 14.20
CA VAL A 251 1.83 17.92 15.04
C VAL A 251 1.62 16.46 15.47
N PHE A 252 1.86 15.50 14.59
CA PHE A 252 1.70 14.08 14.90
C PHE A 252 2.83 13.52 15.77
N VAL A 253 4.04 14.09 15.67
CA VAL A 253 5.17 13.71 16.55
C VAL A 253 4.84 13.99 18.01
N HIS A 254 4.04 15.04 18.27
CA HIS A 254 3.60 15.43 19.60
C HIS A 254 2.28 14.77 20.04
N ASP A 255 1.65 13.94 19.19
CA ASP A 255 0.46 13.18 19.57
C ASP A 255 0.87 11.97 20.45
N PRO A 256 0.55 11.98 21.76
CA PRO A 256 0.94 10.90 22.68
C PRO A 256 0.25 9.57 22.36
N LEU A 257 -0.82 9.61 21.56
CA LEU A 257 -1.59 8.43 21.17
C LEU A 257 -1.05 7.79 19.88
N TYR A 258 -0.15 8.45 19.17
CA TYR A 258 0.44 7.91 17.95
C TYR A 258 1.59 6.93 18.27
N ARG A 259 1.52 5.74 17.68
CA ARG A 259 2.58 4.72 17.80
C ARG A 259 3.62 4.87 16.70
N TRP A 260 4.78 5.40 17.06
CA TRP A 260 5.93 5.61 16.18
C TRP A 260 6.81 4.37 15.95
N THR A 261 6.62 3.33 16.76
CA THR A 261 7.33 2.05 16.64
C THR A 261 6.41 0.95 16.13
N LEU A 262 6.97 0.06 15.31
CA LEU A 262 6.28 -1.14 14.85
C LEU A 262 6.41 -2.23 15.93
N SER A 263 5.30 -2.72 16.47
CA SER A 263 5.36 -3.79 17.47
C SER A 263 5.82 -5.11 16.83
N PRO A 264 6.64 -5.93 17.51
CA PRO A 264 7.11 -7.21 16.96
C PRO A 264 5.96 -8.14 16.54
N LEU A 265 4.85 -8.15 17.28
CA LEU A 265 3.65 -8.91 16.92
C LEU A 265 2.98 -8.41 15.65
N LYS A 266 2.94 -7.08 15.41
CA LYS A 266 2.41 -6.52 14.16
C LYS A 266 3.34 -6.87 13.00
N ALA A 267 4.65 -6.75 13.18
CA ALA A 267 5.65 -7.17 12.19
C ALA A 267 5.54 -8.65 11.81
N LEU A 268 5.35 -9.54 12.79
CA LEU A 268 5.09 -10.97 12.55
C LEU A 268 3.81 -11.17 11.74
N ARG A 269 2.69 -10.59 12.16
CA ARG A 269 1.38 -10.77 11.47
C ARG A 269 1.42 -10.34 10.00
N ILE A 270 2.09 -9.23 9.70
CA ILE A 270 2.24 -8.74 8.31
C ILE A 270 2.93 -9.80 7.44
N GLN A 271 3.95 -10.48 7.95
CA GLN A 271 4.73 -11.46 7.19
C GLN A 271 4.27 -12.92 7.39
N GLU A 272 3.45 -13.21 8.39
CA GLU A 272 2.79 -14.50 8.61
C GLU A 272 1.48 -14.64 7.83
N GLY A 273 0.75 -13.54 7.59
CA GLY A 273 -0.43 -13.54 6.71
C GLY A 273 -0.13 -14.00 5.28
N GLY A 274 1.14 -13.98 4.87
CA GLY A 274 1.62 -14.57 3.62
C GLY A 274 2.12 -16.02 3.72
N ARG A 275 2.24 -16.60 4.92
CA ARG A 275 2.74 -17.97 5.16
C ARG A 275 1.65 -19.05 5.01
N ASP A 276 0.37 -18.72 5.19
CA ASP A 276 -0.74 -19.68 5.07
C ASP A 276 -1.71 -19.34 3.93
N GLY A 277 -1.29 -19.67 2.71
CA GLY A 277 -2.16 -19.73 1.53
C GLY A 277 -3.03 -20.99 1.47
N THR A 278 -3.10 -21.77 2.55
CA THR A 278 -3.78 -23.07 2.67
C THR A 278 -4.63 -23.11 3.94
N LYS A 279 -5.67 -22.25 3.99
CA LYS A 279 -6.98 -22.50 4.63
C LYS A 279 -7.77 -21.19 4.63
N SER A 280 -8.48 -20.95 3.54
CA SER A 280 -9.65 -20.08 3.54
C SER A 280 -10.66 -20.66 2.57
N THR A 281 -11.26 -21.78 2.99
CA THR A 281 -12.49 -22.30 2.40
C THR A 281 -13.47 -22.62 3.52
N VAL A 282 -14.50 -21.79 3.60
CA VAL A 282 -15.88 -22.19 3.83
C VAL A 282 -16.18 -22.81 5.21
N ALA A 283 -16.54 -21.96 6.17
CA ALA A 283 -17.41 -22.37 7.26
C ALA A 283 -18.86 -22.45 6.75
N SER A 284 -19.15 -23.46 5.93
CA SER A 284 -20.53 -23.91 5.68
C SER A 284 -20.83 -25.01 6.68
N ARG A 285 -21.75 -24.70 7.59
CA ARG A 285 -22.27 -25.60 8.63
C ARG A 285 -23.00 -26.79 7.98
N SER A 286 -22.49 -28.00 8.20
CA SER A 286 -23.31 -29.21 8.16
C SER A 286 -23.90 -29.46 9.55
N SER A 287 -25.21 -29.62 9.59
CA SER A 287 -26.01 -29.95 10.77
C SER A 287 -25.79 -31.38 11.24
N SER A 288 -25.44 -31.56 12.51
CA SER A 288 -25.76 -32.77 13.27
C SER A 288 -25.95 -32.42 14.74
N ARG A 289 -27.17 -32.70 15.23
CA ARG A 289 -27.60 -32.60 16.63
C ARG A 289 -26.87 -33.62 17.49
N SER A 290 -26.35 -33.20 18.65
CA SER A 290 -26.45 -33.99 19.89
C SER A 290 -26.00 -33.21 21.13
N ASN A 291 -26.93 -33.13 22.08
CA ASN A 291 -26.83 -33.07 23.53
C ASN A 291 -26.13 -31.89 24.24
N SER A 292 -27.03 -31.06 24.77
CA SER A 292 -26.94 -30.18 25.92
C SER A 292 -26.56 -30.92 27.21
N SER A 293 -25.41 -30.58 27.79
CA SER A 293 -25.21 -30.54 29.25
C SER A 293 -23.93 -29.80 29.71
N ASP A 294 -22.98 -29.45 28.84
CA ASP A 294 -21.69 -28.87 29.28
C ASP A 294 -21.59 -27.33 29.15
N ALA A 295 -22.72 -26.63 29.05
CA ALA A 295 -22.75 -25.19 28.75
C ALA A 295 -22.60 -24.25 29.97
N ILE A 296 -22.45 -24.75 31.19
CA ILE A 296 -22.48 -23.91 32.41
C ILE A 296 -21.10 -23.77 33.11
N SER A 297 -20.09 -24.60 32.78
CA SER A 297 -18.75 -24.47 33.40
C SER A 297 -17.75 -23.59 32.64
N ARG A 298 -18.11 -23.07 31.45
CA ARG A 298 -17.21 -22.25 30.61
C ARG A 298 -17.48 -20.74 30.65
N ILE A 299 -18.43 -20.28 31.46
CA ILE A 299 -18.77 -18.85 31.59
C ILE A 299 -17.84 -18.13 32.60
N GLY A 300 -17.12 -18.86 33.45
CA GLY A 300 -16.23 -18.28 34.48
C GLY A 300 -14.77 -18.01 34.06
N SER A 301 -14.39 -18.21 32.78
CA SER A 301 -12.98 -18.17 32.34
C SER A 301 -12.78 -17.43 31.01
N MET A 302 -13.56 -16.39 30.72
CA MET A 302 -13.37 -15.53 29.53
C MET A 302 -13.27 -14.03 29.83
N PHE A 303 -13.18 -13.64 31.10
CA PHE A 303 -12.73 -12.30 31.50
C PHE A 303 -11.24 -12.37 31.86
N ASP A 304 -10.41 -12.74 30.89
CA ASP A 304 -9.03 -12.29 30.94
C ASP A 304 -9.02 -10.90 30.31
N THR A 305 -9.44 -9.92 31.11
CA THR A 305 -9.08 -8.52 30.88
C THR A 305 -7.56 -8.51 30.77
N GLN A 306 -7.06 -8.44 29.52
CA GLN A 306 -5.66 -8.09 29.31
C GLN A 306 -5.36 -6.87 30.17
N PRO A 307 -4.22 -6.84 30.89
CA PRO A 307 -3.83 -5.64 31.58
C PRO A 307 -3.86 -4.53 30.54
N VAL A 308 -4.58 -3.46 30.86
CA VAL A 308 -4.37 -2.18 30.21
C VAL A 308 -2.89 -1.91 30.47
N ASP A 309 -2.04 -2.11 29.46
CA ASP A 309 -0.64 -1.71 29.54
C ASP A 309 -0.69 -0.25 29.97
N GLU A 310 -0.20 -0.01 31.19
CA GLU A 310 -0.15 1.30 31.77
C GLU A 310 0.50 2.24 30.76
N MET A 311 -0.09 3.43 30.66
CA MET A 311 0.25 4.49 29.74
C MET A 311 1.60 5.13 30.12
N HIS A 312 2.64 4.32 30.18
CA HIS A 312 4.02 4.77 30.22
C HIS A 312 4.47 4.90 28.77
N ALA A 313 4.63 6.14 28.32
CA ALA A 313 5.36 6.43 27.10
C ALA A 313 6.71 5.71 27.20
N GLU A 314 6.92 4.67 26.40
CA GLU A 314 8.21 3.99 26.39
C GLU A 314 9.31 5.02 26.11
N PRO A 315 10.44 5.00 26.84
CA PRO A 315 11.51 5.99 26.72
C PRO A 315 12.08 6.17 25.29
N GLY A 316 11.75 5.29 24.33
CA GLY A 316 12.17 5.34 22.93
C GLY A 316 11.14 5.88 21.93
N SER A 317 9.88 6.16 22.31
CA SER A 317 8.84 6.59 21.36
C SER A 317 9.10 7.99 20.80
N THR A 318 9.43 8.94 21.67
CA THR A 318 9.75 10.33 21.29
C THR A 318 11.00 10.42 20.41
N ASP A 319 11.99 9.57 20.69
CA ASP A 319 13.23 9.48 19.93
C ASP A 319 12.99 8.85 18.53
N ALA A 320 12.13 7.83 18.44
CA ALA A 320 11.70 7.28 17.15
C ALA A 320 10.94 8.31 16.29
N ALA A 321 10.04 9.08 16.91
CA ALA A 321 9.30 10.14 16.23
C ALA A 321 10.21 11.24 15.69
N ALA A 322 11.18 11.68 16.50
CA ALA A 322 12.19 12.67 16.09
C ALA A 322 13.04 12.16 14.92
N ARG A 323 13.51 10.90 14.97
CA ARG A 323 14.26 10.28 13.88
C ARG A 323 13.46 10.20 12.58
N ALA A 324 12.18 9.80 12.67
CA ALA A 324 11.28 9.75 11.52
C ALA A 324 11.17 11.13 10.85
N LEU A 325 10.96 12.19 11.64
CA LEU A 325 10.86 13.54 11.13
C LEU A 325 12.17 14.04 10.50
N ILE A 326 13.32 13.75 11.12
CA ILE A 326 14.64 14.06 10.54
C ILE A 326 14.80 13.37 9.19
N ARG A 327 14.41 12.10 9.10
CA ARG A 327 14.47 11.36 7.83
C ARG A 327 13.59 12.00 6.76
N VAL A 328 12.36 12.41 7.09
CA VAL A 328 11.48 13.13 6.15
C VAL A 328 12.13 14.44 5.67
N LYS A 329 12.73 15.22 6.58
CA LYS A 329 13.46 16.46 6.26
C LYS A 329 14.58 16.19 5.26
N GLN A 330 15.41 15.18 5.52
CA GLN A 330 16.48 14.75 4.62
C GLN A 330 15.96 14.38 3.22
N LYS A 331 14.87 13.60 3.14
CA LYS A 331 14.25 13.23 1.85
C LYS A 331 13.78 14.45 1.06
N LEU A 332 13.19 15.44 1.74
CA LEU A 332 12.73 16.71 1.15
C LEU A 332 13.88 17.64 0.74
N GLU A 333 15.04 17.53 1.37
CA GLU A 333 16.25 18.28 1.01
C GLU A 333 17.05 17.61 -0.10
N GLY A 334 16.79 16.32 -0.35
CA GLY A 334 17.44 15.54 -1.41
C GLY A 334 18.59 14.65 -0.92
N TYR A 335 18.65 14.35 0.38
CA TYR A 335 19.62 13.45 0.98
C TYR A 335 19.03 12.02 1.08
N GLU A 336 19.58 11.10 0.27
CA GLU A 336 19.30 9.66 0.41
C GLU A 336 20.20 9.00 1.45
N ASP A 337 21.49 9.33 1.40
CA ASP A 337 22.48 8.97 2.41
C ASP A 337 22.71 10.19 3.31
N PRO A 338 22.61 10.06 4.64
CA PRO A 338 22.92 11.15 5.58
C PRO A 338 24.30 11.79 5.37
N ASN A 339 25.26 11.02 4.84
CA ASN A 339 26.62 11.48 4.57
C ASN A 339 26.85 11.85 3.09
N GLY A 340 25.82 11.71 2.25
CA GLY A 340 25.87 11.97 0.82
C GLY A 340 25.70 13.45 0.47
N SER A 341 25.80 13.75 -0.83
CA SER A 341 25.44 15.06 -1.37
C SER A 341 23.93 15.15 -1.64
N ALA A 342 23.38 16.36 -1.49
CA ALA A 342 22.00 16.63 -1.87
C ALA A 342 21.84 16.49 -3.39
N LEU A 343 20.86 15.70 -3.80
CA LEU A 343 20.54 15.46 -5.20
C LEU A 343 19.60 16.55 -5.74
N SER A 344 19.73 16.84 -7.05
CA SER A 344 18.69 17.58 -7.76
C SER A 344 17.37 16.80 -7.75
N ILE A 345 16.26 17.47 -8.12
CA ILE A 345 14.95 16.83 -8.22
C ILE A 345 15.00 15.67 -9.23
N GLU A 346 15.59 15.90 -10.40
CA GLU A 346 15.73 14.92 -11.47
C GLU A 346 16.66 13.77 -11.04
N GLY A 347 17.78 14.10 -10.38
CA GLY A 347 18.73 13.12 -9.85
C GLY A 347 18.09 12.21 -8.80
N GLN A 348 17.34 12.78 -7.86
CA GLN A 348 16.63 12.01 -6.83
C GLN A 348 15.56 11.12 -7.45
N VAL A 349 14.69 11.66 -8.33
CA VAL A 349 13.66 10.86 -9.00
C VAL A 349 14.27 9.69 -9.78
N LYS A 350 15.34 9.93 -10.53
CA LYS A 350 16.03 8.87 -11.29
C LYS A 350 16.61 7.80 -10.37
N GLN A 351 17.22 8.18 -9.26
CA GLN A 351 17.75 7.23 -8.28
C GLN A 351 16.62 6.40 -7.65
N LEU A 352 15.52 7.02 -7.24
CA LEU A 352 14.36 6.33 -6.66
C LEU A 352 13.75 5.32 -7.65
N MET A 353 13.58 5.73 -8.90
CA MET A 353 13.08 4.87 -9.97
C MET A 353 14.02 3.68 -10.25
N SER A 354 15.33 3.91 -10.23
CA SER A 354 16.33 2.86 -10.39
C SER A 354 16.27 1.89 -9.22
N ALA A 355 16.21 2.39 -7.98
CA ALA A 355 16.17 1.57 -6.77
C ALA A 355 14.89 0.72 -6.68
N ALA A 356 13.74 1.28 -7.10
CA ALA A 356 12.45 0.59 -7.08
C ALA A 356 12.34 -0.55 -8.12
N GLN A 357 13.13 -0.50 -9.19
CA GLN A 357 13.13 -1.49 -10.28
C GLN A 357 14.33 -2.45 -10.21
N ASP A 358 15.29 -2.21 -9.31
CA ASP A 358 16.51 -3.01 -9.21
C ASP A 358 16.19 -4.47 -8.82
N PRO A 359 16.50 -5.47 -9.66
CA PRO A 359 16.32 -6.88 -9.34
C PRO A 359 17.00 -7.30 -8.02
N HIS A 360 18.13 -6.68 -7.67
CA HIS A 360 18.85 -6.95 -6.43
C HIS A 360 18.06 -6.50 -5.19
N ASN A 361 17.29 -5.43 -5.29
CA ASN A 361 16.39 -5.00 -4.22
C ASN A 361 15.11 -5.85 -4.23
N LEU A 362 14.48 -6.00 -5.39
CA LEU A 362 13.20 -6.71 -5.54
C LEU A 362 13.26 -8.17 -5.09
N CYS A 363 14.35 -8.90 -5.37
CA CYS A 363 14.49 -10.31 -4.98
C CYS A 363 14.61 -10.52 -3.45
N LYS A 364 14.98 -9.49 -2.69
CA LYS A 364 15.09 -9.53 -1.23
C LYS A 364 13.76 -9.30 -0.53
N LEU A 365 12.75 -8.80 -1.26
CA LEU A 365 11.43 -8.53 -0.69
C LEU A 365 10.75 -9.81 -0.24
N PHE A 366 9.88 -9.67 0.75
CA PHE A 366 9.07 -10.76 1.24
C PHE A 366 8.25 -11.39 0.09
N PRO A 367 8.25 -12.73 -0.11
CA PRO A 367 7.52 -13.34 -1.23
C PRO A 367 6.02 -13.03 -1.27
N GLY A 368 5.41 -12.67 -0.12
CA GLY A 368 4.03 -12.20 -0.08
C GLY A 368 3.79 -10.82 -0.68
N TRP A 369 4.83 -9.99 -0.73
CA TRP A 369 4.83 -8.71 -1.45
C TRP A 369 4.72 -8.90 -2.98
N ALA A 370 5.06 -10.11 -3.46
CA ALA A 370 4.99 -10.51 -4.87
C ALA A 370 5.79 -9.57 -5.80
N PRO A 371 7.14 -9.57 -5.70
CA PRO A 371 7.99 -8.65 -6.45
C PRO A 371 8.09 -8.91 -7.94
N TRP A 372 7.68 -10.09 -8.40
CA TRP A 372 7.68 -10.46 -9.83
C TRP A 372 6.46 -9.96 -10.60
N LEU A 373 5.42 -9.51 -9.88
CA LEU A 373 4.27 -8.82 -10.48
C LEU A 373 4.66 -7.39 -10.82
#